data_AF-A0A7V8BPR8-F1
#
_entry.id   AF-A0A7V8BPR8-F1
#
_cell.length_a   1.000
_cell.length_b   1.000
_cell.length_c   1.000
_cell.angle_alpha   90.00
_cell.angle_beta   90.00
_cell.angle_gamma   90.00
#
_symmetry.space_group_name_H-M   'P 1'
#
loop_
_entity.id
_entity.type
_entity.pdbx_description
1 polymer ?
#
loop_
_entity_poly.entity_id
_entity_poly.type
_entity_poly.pdbx_seq_one_letter_code
_entity_poly.pdbx_strand_id
1 'polypeptide(L)'
;MISTAHSIFLSIIFTALLLILADRTASAQDKFYNYYDRGLNYMEKGDWNRAIEELRAAISIEFEDKKNKRTYGTRFIEYYPHRELGIALLNAGDAENAKKELDLSIAYDKTKRAQEYLGKLTGSNLILADYQTRKETEEKKTKAQEELINIELKKKEQEKAVLDEMQRGLEIQKKEQERKKLEKEKQLADEIKRLEEDKKTKTSEEQKKKLLEEEKRLKAEKDKVDKEKEILAQQKAEQDRALISQQISLEAQQRQLEEDKEKLNKEKRMLSEKRSTPNVSGLFAGALTYDPSKVTQVGSRLSIAVLPFTTKGQAGNGGESITEKMITQLVNMRRFRVIERGAIDQVIKEQNFGMSDMVDEQAAVKVGKIAGADAIVLGSVNVETGFAKVSARLIDTETSETIVAREEKSDMTSTNMVESLVEKVAINVYNDLPLVEGFIVSVESDLIYLDIGTLVGIRKGSKCVAYREGDPIKHPVTKEILGKRVTKLCELVVIEVQEKLAVSKIVGKAEGDLKVGDRVVVK
;
A
#
# COMPACT_ATOMS: atom_id res chain seq x y z
N MET A 1 -69.71 -58.66 21.89
CA MET A 1 -68.27 -58.94 22.13
C MET A 1 -67.35 -58.58 20.97
N ILE A 2 -67.83 -58.46 19.72
CA ILE A 2 -66.96 -58.16 18.56
C ILE A 2 -66.57 -56.67 18.47
N SER A 3 -67.43 -55.75 18.93
CA SER A 3 -67.17 -54.30 18.84
C SER A 3 -66.12 -53.77 19.83
N THR A 4 -65.98 -54.39 21.01
CA THR A 4 -64.97 -53.99 22.00
C THR A 4 -63.59 -54.50 21.63
N ALA A 5 -63.50 -55.69 21.04
CA ALA A 5 -62.24 -56.25 20.55
C ALA A 5 -61.63 -55.40 19.41
N HIS A 6 -62.46 -54.88 18.50
CA HIS A 6 -62.00 -54.03 17.40
C HIS A 6 -61.45 -52.68 17.87
N SER A 7 -62.09 -52.05 18.87
CA SER A 7 -61.63 -50.78 19.44
C SER A 7 -60.31 -50.93 20.20
N ILE A 8 -60.11 -52.05 20.90
CA ILE A 8 -58.87 -52.33 21.62
C ILE A 8 -57.73 -52.62 20.63
N PHE A 9 -58.01 -53.37 19.56
CA PHE A 9 -57.02 -53.65 18.52
C PHE A 9 -56.58 -52.37 17.78
N LEU A 10 -57.51 -51.47 17.45
CA LEU A 10 -57.19 -50.19 16.82
C LEU A 10 -56.37 -49.28 17.75
N SER A 11 -56.68 -49.27 19.04
CA SER A 11 -55.91 -48.51 20.04
C SER A 11 -54.50 -49.05 20.23
N ILE A 12 -54.31 -50.38 20.21
CA ILE A 12 -52.98 -51.01 20.32
C ILE A 12 -52.15 -50.76 19.06
N ILE A 13 -52.77 -50.80 17.88
CA ILE A 13 -52.08 -50.46 16.63
C ILE A 13 -51.71 -48.97 16.61
N PHE A 14 -52.59 -48.09 17.11
CA PHE A 14 -52.32 -46.66 17.15
C PHE A 14 -51.22 -46.31 18.17
N THR A 15 -51.20 -46.94 19.35
CA THR A 15 -50.12 -46.73 20.34
C THR A 15 -48.81 -47.39 19.91
N ALA A 16 -48.84 -48.56 19.24
CA ALA A 16 -47.66 -49.16 18.63
C ALA A 16 -47.11 -48.29 17.50
N LEU A 17 -47.98 -47.69 16.66
CA LEU A 17 -47.58 -46.76 15.61
C LEU A 17 -47.02 -45.45 16.20
N LEU A 18 -47.57 -44.96 17.32
CA LEU A 18 -47.04 -43.80 18.06
C LEU A 18 -45.70 -44.10 18.73
N LEU A 19 -45.47 -45.32 19.21
CA LEU A 19 -44.18 -45.76 19.76
C LEU A 19 -43.14 -45.99 18.66
N ILE A 20 -43.53 -46.51 17.50
CA ILE A 20 -42.66 -46.64 16.31
C ILE A 20 -42.33 -45.27 15.70
N LEU A 21 -43.23 -44.29 15.82
CA LEU A 21 -42.98 -42.90 15.44
C LEU A 21 -42.16 -42.14 16.51
N ALA A 22 -42.32 -42.45 17.79
CA ALA A 22 -41.54 -41.85 18.87
C ALA A 22 -40.09 -42.36 18.87
N ASP A 23 -39.84 -43.65 18.61
CA ASP A 23 -38.47 -44.21 18.50
C ASP A 23 -37.71 -43.70 17.27
N ARG A 24 -38.42 -43.18 16.25
CA ARG A 24 -37.77 -42.51 15.10
C ARG A 24 -37.37 -41.06 15.36
N THR A 25 -37.74 -40.49 16.51
CA THR A 25 -37.38 -39.11 16.88
C THR A 25 -36.23 -39.01 17.86
N ALA A 26 -35.67 -40.14 18.30
CA ALA A 26 -34.32 -40.20 18.87
C ALA A 26 -33.27 -40.36 17.76
N SER A 27 -33.34 -39.50 16.73
CA SER A 27 -32.20 -39.34 15.82
C SER A 27 -31.05 -38.82 16.65
N ALA A 28 -30.00 -39.61 16.84
CA ALA A 28 -28.73 -39.10 17.33
C ALA A 28 -28.35 -37.90 16.45
N GLN A 29 -28.48 -36.68 16.98
CA GLN A 29 -28.18 -35.47 16.22
C GLN A 29 -26.71 -35.56 15.81
N ASP A 30 -26.48 -35.67 14.50
CA ASP A 30 -25.14 -35.84 13.97
C ASP A 30 -24.28 -34.65 14.41
N LYS A 31 -23.06 -34.91 14.90
CA LYS A 31 -22.24 -33.85 15.49
C LYS A 31 -21.70 -32.92 14.40
N PHE A 32 -21.46 -31.66 14.72
CA PHE A 32 -21.01 -30.64 13.74
C PHE A 32 -19.81 -31.10 12.89
N TYR A 33 -18.86 -31.84 13.48
CA TYR A 33 -17.66 -32.30 12.78
C TYR A 33 -17.94 -33.40 11.75
N ASN A 34 -19.02 -34.17 11.88
CA ASN A 34 -19.42 -35.15 10.86
C ASN A 34 -19.91 -34.44 9.59
N TYR A 35 -20.72 -33.38 9.75
CA TYR A 35 -21.17 -32.54 8.65
C TYR A 35 -20.00 -31.80 7.98
N TYR A 36 -19.08 -31.25 8.78
CA TYR A 36 -17.90 -30.56 8.27
C TYR A 36 -16.99 -31.49 7.46
N ASP A 37 -16.67 -32.69 7.97
CA ASP A 37 -15.84 -33.67 7.26
C ASP A 37 -16.52 -34.14 5.94
N ARG A 38 -17.85 -34.31 5.94
CA ARG A 38 -18.61 -34.61 4.70
C ARG A 38 -18.57 -33.45 3.71
N GLY A 39 -18.74 -32.22 4.19
CA GLY A 39 -18.63 -31.01 3.39
C GLY A 39 -17.29 -30.91 2.67
N LEU A 40 -16.18 -31.12 3.40
CA LEU A 40 -14.84 -31.16 2.82
C LEU A 40 -14.66 -32.27 1.77
N ASN A 41 -15.18 -33.46 2.04
CA ASN A 41 -15.12 -34.59 1.10
C ASN A 41 -15.88 -34.29 -0.21
N TYR A 42 -17.04 -33.63 -0.12
CA TYR A 42 -17.77 -33.18 -1.32
C TYR A 42 -17.03 -32.08 -2.08
N MET A 43 -16.34 -31.16 -1.39
CA MET A 43 -15.46 -30.17 -2.03
C MET A 43 -14.31 -30.85 -2.80
N GLU A 44 -13.67 -31.86 -2.23
CA GLU A 44 -12.60 -32.62 -2.91
C GLU A 44 -13.10 -33.33 -4.17
N LYS A 45 -14.37 -33.78 -4.17
CA LYS A 45 -15.03 -34.40 -5.32
C LYS A 45 -15.57 -33.38 -6.33
N GLY A 46 -15.53 -32.09 -6.03
CA GLY A 46 -16.10 -31.02 -6.85
C GLY A 46 -17.63 -30.94 -6.83
N ASP A 47 -18.29 -31.62 -5.88
CA ASP A 47 -19.74 -31.55 -5.70
C ASP A 47 -20.09 -30.38 -4.78
N TRP A 48 -20.01 -29.17 -5.34
CA TRP A 48 -20.09 -27.92 -4.57
C TRP A 48 -21.45 -27.71 -3.89
N ASN A 49 -22.54 -28.15 -4.52
CA ASN A 49 -23.89 -27.99 -3.95
C ASN A 49 -24.08 -28.84 -2.70
N ARG A 50 -23.65 -30.11 -2.71
CA ARG A 50 -23.69 -30.96 -1.51
C ARG A 50 -22.71 -30.49 -0.44
N ALA A 51 -21.54 -29.99 -0.85
CA ALA A 51 -20.60 -29.38 0.09
C ALA A 51 -21.23 -28.19 0.83
N ILE A 52 -21.93 -27.31 0.11
CA ILE A 52 -22.62 -26.15 0.69
C ILE A 52 -23.67 -26.59 1.72
N GLU A 53 -24.50 -27.59 1.39
CA GLU A 53 -25.52 -28.11 2.30
C GLU A 53 -24.93 -28.66 3.60
N GLU A 54 -23.90 -29.51 3.50
CA GLU A 54 -23.22 -30.11 4.65
C GLU A 54 -22.49 -29.06 5.50
N LEU A 55 -21.85 -28.07 4.86
CA LEU A 55 -21.17 -26.99 5.59
C LEU A 55 -22.18 -26.07 6.30
N ARG A 56 -23.33 -25.76 5.68
CA ARG A 56 -24.42 -25.02 6.35
C ARG A 56 -24.98 -25.78 7.54
N ALA A 57 -25.13 -27.11 7.41
CA ALA A 57 -25.55 -27.96 8.52
C ALA A 57 -24.52 -27.95 9.66
N ALA A 58 -23.22 -27.98 9.35
CA ALA A 58 -22.16 -27.83 10.35
C ALA A 58 -22.24 -26.48 11.09
N ILE A 59 -22.38 -25.37 10.34
CA ILE A 59 -22.53 -24.00 10.89
C ILE A 59 -23.75 -23.87 11.79
N SER A 60 -24.87 -24.52 11.42
CA SER A 60 -26.10 -24.45 12.21
C SER A 60 -25.97 -25.07 13.60
N ILE A 61 -25.03 -26.00 13.77
CA ILE A 61 -24.74 -26.65 15.06
C ILE A 61 -23.59 -25.93 15.76
N GLU A 62 -22.57 -25.53 15.01
CA GLU A 62 -21.39 -24.88 15.53
C GLU A 62 -20.89 -23.80 14.56
N PHE A 63 -21.10 -22.55 14.95
CA PHE A 63 -20.96 -21.38 14.08
C PHE A 63 -19.51 -20.88 13.96
N GLU A 64 -18.74 -20.89 15.04
CA GLU A 64 -17.47 -20.14 15.09
C GLU A 64 -16.32 -20.81 14.34
N ASP A 65 -15.65 -20.05 13.46
CA ASP A 65 -14.36 -20.39 12.86
C ASP A 65 -13.25 -20.39 13.95
N LYS A 66 -12.52 -21.50 14.07
CA LYS A 66 -11.46 -21.67 15.06
C LYS A 66 -10.42 -22.69 14.63
N LYS A 67 -9.14 -22.30 14.72
CA LYS A 67 -8.00 -23.17 14.45
C LYS A 67 -8.00 -24.48 15.24
N ASN A 68 -8.44 -24.44 16.50
CA ASN A 68 -8.44 -25.58 17.41
C ASN A 68 -9.85 -25.76 18.00
N LYS A 69 -10.69 -26.56 17.36
CA LYS A 69 -12.03 -26.90 17.84
C LYS A 69 -12.08 -28.34 18.35
N ARG A 70 -12.58 -28.53 19.57
CA ARG A 70 -12.69 -29.87 20.19
C ARG A 70 -13.87 -30.63 19.56
N THR A 71 -13.65 -31.89 19.19
CA THR A 71 -14.69 -32.75 18.60
C THR A 71 -15.26 -33.72 19.64
N TYR A 72 -14.62 -34.86 19.84
CA TYR A 72 -14.96 -35.83 20.87
C TYR A 72 -13.71 -36.29 21.63
N GLY A 73 -13.86 -36.56 22.93
CA GLY A 73 -12.75 -36.96 23.79
C GLY A 73 -11.66 -35.88 23.83
N THR A 74 -10.42 -36.24 23.48
CA THR A 74 -9.24 -35.35 23.45
C THR A 74 -8.89 -34.86 22.05
N ARG A 75 -9.71 -35.13 21.02
CA ARG A 75 -9.42 -34.77 19.62
C ARG A 75 -9.81 -33.32 19.31
N PHE A 76 -8.89 -32.60 18.66
CA PHE A 76 -9.11 -31.26 18.12
C PHE A 76 -8.95 -31.29 16.59
N ILE A 77 -9.72 -30.45 15.91
CA ILE A 77 -9.65 -30.25 14.46
C ILE A 77 -9.49 -28.77 14.13
N GLU A 78 -8.98 -28.50 12.94
CA GLU A 78 -9.07 -27.20 12.31
C GLU A 78 -10.48 -27.01 11.74
N TYR A 79 -11.24 -26.07 12.31
CA TYR A 79 -12.65 -25.88 11.98
C TYR A 79 -12.89 -24.47 11.47
N TYR A 80 -12.94 -24.31 10.15
CA TYR A 80 -13.26 -23.03 9.49
C TYR A 80 -14.44 -23.20 8.53
N PRO A 81 -15.64 -23.50 9.04
CA PRO A 81 -16.80 -23.75 8.20
C PRO A 81 -17.18 -22.55 7.33
N HIS A 82 -17.03 -21.30 7.79
CA HIS A 82 -17.32 -20.11 6.98
C HIS A 82 -16.29 -19.93 5.85
N ARG A 83 -15.01 -20.20 6.12
CA ARG A 83 -13.95 -20.21 5.09
C ARG A 83 -14.27 -21.19 3.97
N GLU A 84 -14.55 -22.44 4.33
CA GLU A 84 -14.74 -23.51 3.36
C GLU A 84 -16.09 -23.38 2.65
N LEU A 85 -17.14 -22.90 3.35
CA LEU A 85 -18.42 -22.58 2.73
C LEU A 85 -18.27 -21.46 1.69
N GLY A 86 -17.52 -20.40 2.02
CA GLY A 86 -17.26 -19.32 1.08
C GLY A 86 -16.50 -19.78 -0.17
N ILE A 87 -15.56 -20.71 -0.02
CA ILE A 87 -14.86 -21.35 -1.15
C ILE A 87 -15.82 -22.20 -1.98
N ALA A 88 -16.69 -23.00 -1.34
CA ALA A 88 -17.65 -23.85 -2.03
C ALA A 88 -18.68 -23.01 -2.81
N LEU A 89 -19.18 -21.92 -2.23
CA LEU A 89 -20.09 -20.97 -2.87
C LEU A 89 -19.46 -20.30 -4.10
N LEU A 90 -18.19 -19.89 -4.01
CA LEU A 90 -17.48 -19.30 -5.14
C LEU A 90 -17.39 -20.28 -6.32
N ASN A 91 -17.04 -21.54 -6.05
CA ASN A 91 -16.95 -22.57 -7.10
C ASN A 91 -18.32 -23.00 -7.64
N ALA A 92 -19.40 -22.82 -6.86
CA ALA A 92 -20.77 -22.98 -7.30
C ALA A 92 -21.31 -21.78 -8.12
N GLY A 93 -20.53 -20.69 -8.25
CA GLY A 93 -20.90 -19.49 -9.00
C GLY A 93 -21.65 -18.43 -8.19
N ASP A 94 -21.83 -18.63 -6.88
CA ASP A 94 -22.49 -17.70 -5.96
C ASP A 94 -21.45 -16.77 -5.30
N ALA A 95 -20.96 -15.81 -6.09
CA ALA A 95 -19.89 -14.89 -5.68
C ALA A 95 -20.31 -13.95 -4.53
N GLU A 96 -21.58 -13.58 -4.45
CA GLU A 96 -22.08 -12.64 -3.44
C GLU A 96 -22.07 -13.28 -2.04
N ASN A 97 -22.62 -14.49 -1.92
CA ASN A 97 -22.62 -15.20 -0.65
C ASN A 97 -21.22 -15.72 -0.29
N ALA A 98 -20.42 -16.13 -1.29
CA ALA A 98 -19.02 -16.48 -1.08
C ALA A 98 -18.23 -15.37 -0.39
N LYS A 99 -18.43 -14.12 -0.81
CA LYS A 99 -17.76 -12.95 -0.22
C LYS A 99 -18.16 -12.76 1.25
N LYS A 100 -19.45 -12.82 1.56
CA LYS A 100 -19.97 -12.65 2.93
C LYS A 100 -19.39 -13.68 3.89
N GLU A 101 -19.37 -14.96 3.47
CA GLU A 101 -18.84 -16.06 4.29
C GLU A 101 -17.31 -15.95 4.48
N LEU A 102 -16.57 -15.52 3.45
CA LEU A 102 -15.12 -15.29 3.56
C LEU A 102 -14.76 -14.07 4.41
N ASP A 103 -15.52 -12.97 4.32
CA ASP A 103 -15.36 -11.79 5.18
C ASP A 103 -15.66 -12.15 6.65
N LEU A 104 -16.69 -12.96 6.89
CA LEU A 104 -17.04 -13.46 8.21
C LEU A 104 -15.95 -14.38 8.78
N SER A 105 -15.39 -15.28 7.97
CA SER A 105 -14.25 -16.12 8.35
C SER A 105 -13.03 -15.27 8.77
N ILE A 106 -12.70 -14.22 8.02
CA ILE A 106 -11.60 -13.30 8.34
C ILE A 106 -11.86 -12.55 9.65
N ALA A 107 -13.11 -12.18 9.93
CA ALA A 107 -13.48 -11.51 11.17
C ALA A 107 -13.29 -12.41 12.40
N TYR A 108 -13.51 -13.73 12.26
CA TYR A 108 -13.24 -14.70 13.32
C TYR A 108 -11.74 -15.00 13.48
N ASP A 109 -11.08 -15.41 12.40
CA ASP A 109 -9.64 -15.66 12.40
C ASP A 109 -9.06 -15.57 10.99
N LYS A 110 -8.11 -14.64 10.85
CA LYS A 110 -7.53 -14.24 9.57
C LYS A 110 -6.59 -15.32 9.03
N THR A 111 -7.08 -16.12 8.09
CA THR A 111 -6.28 -17.16 7.41
C THR A 111 -5.82 -16.73 6.02
N LYS A 112 -4.60 -17.14 5.61
CA LYS A 112 -4.06 -16.89 4.26
C LYS A 112 -4.99 -17.42 3.17
N ARG A 113 -5.60 -18.58 3.41
CA ARG A 113 -6.55 -19.24 2.49
C ARG A 113 -7.82 -18.40 2.29
N ALA A 114 -8.44 -17.89 3.36
CA ALA A 114 -9.62 -17.03 3.24
C ALA A 114 -9.30 -15.76 2.44
N GLN A 115 -8.15 -15.13 2.69
CA GLN A 115 -7.70 -13.94 1.96
C GLN A 115 -7.43 -14.20 0.47
N GLU A 116 -6.88 -15.37 0.12
CA GLU A 116 -6.62 -15.74 -1.27
C GLU A 116 -7.92 -15.82 -2.08
N TYR A 117 -8.93 -16.49 -1.53
CA TYR A 117 -10.22 -16.69 -2.20
C TYR A 117 -11.07 -15.41 -2.23
N LEU A 118 -10.99 -14.57 -1.20
CA LEU A 118 -11.57 -13.23 -1.24
C LEU A 118 -10.90 -12.35 -2.31
N GLY A 119 -9.59 -12.53 -2.51
CA GLY A 119 -8.84 -11.91 -3.60
C GLY A 119 -9.27 -12.36 -4.99
N LYS A 120 -9.72 -13.61 -5.15
CA LYS A 120 -10.30 -14.13 -6.40
C LYS A 120 -11.67 -13.50 -6.71
N LEU A 121 -12.48 -13.24 -5.68
CA LEU A 121 -13.83 -12.64 -5.82
C LEU A 121 -13.83 -11.16 -6.19
N THR A 122 -12.84 -10.40 -5.74
CA THR A 122 -12.83 -8.94 -5.86
C THR A 122 -12.14 -8.44 -7.14
N GLY A 123 -11.61 -9.33 -7.99
CA GLY A 123 -10.83 -8.96 -9.18
C GLY A 123 -9.55 -8.16 -8.85
N SER A 124 -9.16 -8.08 -7.57
CA SER A 124 -8.16 -7.12 -7.06
C SER A 124 -6.72 -7.61 -7.14
N ASN A 125 -6.48 -8.87 -7.49
CA ASN A 125 -5.16 -9.49 -7.33
C ASN A 125 -4.32 -9.64 -8.59
N LEU A 126 -4.73 -9.18 -9.77
CA LEU A 126 -3.76 -9.00 -10.86
C LEU A 126 -2.82 -7.82 -10.60
N ILE A 127 -3.28 -6.79 -9.88
CA ILE A 127 -2.50 -5.57 -9.64
C ILE A 127 -1.77 -5.63 -8.28
N LEU A 128 -2.39 -6.15 -7.21
CA LEU A 128 -1.77 -6.18 -5.88
C LEU A 128 -0.73 -7.30 -5.71
N ALA A 129 -0.95 -8.49 -6.27
CA ALA A 129 0.03 -9.57 -6.21
C ALA A 129 1.26 -9.27 -7.09
N ASP A 130 1.04 -8.71 -8.28
CA ASP A 130 2.11 -8.27 -9.18
C ASP A 130 2.84 -7.03 -8.60
N TYR A 131 2.15 -6.10 -7.94
CA TYR A 131 2.76 -4.98 -7.25
C TYR A 131 3.58 -5.38 -6.00
N GLN A 132 3.06 -6.25 -5.13
CA GLN A 132 3.80 -6.71 -3.95
C GLN A 132 4.97 -7.61 -4.33
N THR A 133 4.81 -8.44 -5.35
CA THR A 133 5.87 -9.31 -5.85
C THR A 133 6.93 -8.50 -6.61
N ARG A 134 6.56 -7.50 -7.42
CA ARG A 134 7.51 -6.54 -8.03
C ARG A 134 8.17 -5.66 -6.97
N LYS A 135 7.46 -5.18 -5.96
CA LYS A 135 8.02 -4.41 -4.83
C LYS A 135 9.06 -5.21 -4.07
N GLU A 136 8.75 -6.45 -3.70
CA GLU A 136 9.71 -7.33 -3.06
C GLU A 136 10.87 -7.70 -3.99
N THR A 137 10.63 -7.86 -5.29
CA THR A 137 11.67 -8.21 -6.27
C THR A 137 12.61 -7.04 -6.55
N GLU A 138 12.10 -5.82 -6.71
CA GLU A 138 12.90 -4.60 -6.95
C GLU A 138 13.60 -4.11 -5.67
N GLU A 139 12.98 -4.26 -4.49
CA GLU A 139 13.67 -4.03 -3.20
C GLU A 139 14.76 -5.07 -2.94
N LYS A 140 14.54 -6.34 -3.30
CA LYS A 140 15.58 -7.39 -3.22
C LYS A 140 16.70 -7.14 -4.23
N LYS A 141 16.38 -6.74 -5.46
CA LYS A 141 17.39 -6.38 -6.50
C LYS A 141 18.24 -5.17 -6.09
N THR A 142 17.62 -4.09 -5.63
CA THR A 142 18.35 -2.88 -5.22
C THR A 142 19.17 -3.08 -3.93
N LYS A 143 18.72 -3.95 -3.01
CA LYS A 143 19.53 -4.39 -1.87
C LYS A 143 20.71 -5.28 -2.30
N ALA A 144 20.48 -6.25 -3.17
CA ALA A 144 21.53 -7.12 -3.70
C ALA A 144 22.59 -6.29 -4.47
N GLN A 145 22.15 -5.30 -5.26
CA GLN A 145 23.05 -4.42 -6.00
C GLN A 145 23.88 -3.51 -5.09
N GLU A 146 23.29 -2.99 -4.00
CA GLU A 146 24.04 -2.25 -2.98
C GLU A 146 25.06 -3.13 -2.25
N GLU A 147 24.68 -4.36 -1.92
CA GLU A 147 25.57 -5.32 -1.26
C GLU A 147 26.77 -5.68 -2.16
N LEU A 148 26.53 -5.90 -3.46
CA LEU A 148 27.59 -6.12 -4.46
C LEU A 148 28.54 -4.92 -4.58
N ILE A 149 28.00 -3.69 -4.65
CA ILE A 149 28.83 -2.46 -4.70
C ILE A 149 29.68 -2.33 -3.43
N ASN A 150 29.11 -2.61 -2.25
CA ASN A 150 29.85 -2.56 -0.99
C ASN A 150 30.94 -3.64 -0.88
N ILE A 151 30.70 -4.83 -1.43
CA ILE A 151 31.70 -5.91 -1.52
C ILE A 151 32.85 -5.48 -2.44
N GLU A 152 32.54 -4.92 -3.61
CA GLU A 152 33.56 -4.49 -4.57
C GLU A 152 34.39 -3.31 -4.02
N LEU A 153 33.76 -2.34 -3.35
CA LEU A 153 34.47 -1.26 -2.66
C LEU A 153 35.47 -1.79 -1.62
N LYS A 154 35.05 -2.73 -0.77
CA LYS A 154 35.94 -3.38 0.21
C LYS A 154 37.11 -4.11 -0.46
N LYS A 155 36.85 -4.79 -1.57
CA LYS A 155 37.90 -5.48 -2.34
C LYS A 155 38.90 -4.48 -2.92
N LYS A 156 38.43 -3.34 -3.44
CA LYS A 156 39.28 -2.26 -3.96
C LYS A 156 40.08 -1.56 -2.86
N GLU A 157 39.52 -1.37 -1.67
CA GLU A 157 40.25 -0.88 -0.51
C GLU A 157 41.39 -1.82 -0.10
N GLN A 158 41.14 -3.14 -0.12
CA GLN A 158 42.18 -4.15 0.12
C GLN A 158 43.27 -4.12 -0.96
N GLU A 159 42.90 -4.01 -2.24
CA GLU A 159 43.85 -3.86 -3.35
C GLU A 159 44.71 -2.59 -3.19
N LYS A 160 44.11 -1.48 -2.72
CA LYS A 160 44.83 -0.23 -2.42
C LYS A 160 45.85 -0.41 -1.31
N ALA A 161 45.45 -1.07 -0.21
CA ALA A 161 46.34 -1.34 0.91
C ALA A 161 47.54 -2.21 0.51
N VAL A 162 47.33 -3.22 -0.34
CA VAL A 162 48.41 -4.06 -0.88
C VAL A 162 49.35 -3.24 -1.77
N LEU A 163 48.81 -2.34 -2.61
CA LEU A 163 49.62 -1.47 -3.48
C LEU A 163 50.48 -0.50 -2.66
N ASP A 164 49.92 0.09 -1.61
CA ASP A 164 50.63 0.99 -0.69
C ASP A 164 51.74 0.25 0.08
N GLU A 165 51.52 -1.01 0.46
CA GLU A 165 52.54 -1.85 1.08
C GLU A 165 53.67 -2.18 0.10
N MET A 166 53.32 -2.51 -1.14
CA MET A 166 54.29 -2.78 -2.21
C MET A 166 55.14 -1.54 -2.53
N GLN A 167 54.54 -0.34 -2.55
CA GLN A 167 55.28 0.93 -2.67
C GLN A 167 56.33 1.07 -1.58
N ARG A 168 55.93 0.90 -0.32
CA ARG A 168 56.84 1.02 0.83
C ARG A 168 57.97 0.00 0.73
N GLY A 169 57.66 -1.24 0.38
CA GLY A 169 58.67 -2.29 0.18
C GLY A 169 59.66 -1.96 -0.92
N LEU A 170 59.18 -1.50 -2.08
CA LEU A 170 60.02 -1.04 -3.18
C LEU A 170 60.89 0.15 -2.76
N GLU A 171 60.34 1.13 -2.04
CA GLU A 171 61.08 2.31 -1.60
C GLU A 171 62.24 1.94 -0.64
N ILE A 172 62.00 0.98 0.25
CA ILE A 172 63.04 0.43 1.14
C ILE A 172 64.15 -0.26 0.33
N GLN A 173 63.79 -1.13 -0.62
CA GLN A 173 64.76 -1.79 -1.50
C GLN A 173 65.57 -0.76 -2.33
N LYS A 174 64.90 0.29 -2.82
CA LYS A 174 65.52 1.36 -3.61
C LYS A 174 66.58 2.09 -2.80
N LYS A 175 66.26 2.46 -1.56
CA LYS A 175 67.18 3.13 -0.61
C LYS A 175 68.38 2.25 -0.27
N GLU A 176 68.18 0.95 -0.10
CA GLU A 176 69.26 0.02 0.20
C GLU A 176 70.22 -0.16 -0.98
N GLN A 177 69.71 -0.29 -2.20
CA GLN A 177 70.52 -0.40 -3.41
C GLN A 177 71.32 0.89 -3.70
N GLU A 178 70.71 2.06 -3.49
CA GLU A 178 71.40 3.36 -3.61
C GLU A 178 72.54 3.47 -2.62
N ARG A 179 72.30 3.10 -1.36
CA ARG A 179 73.32 3.11 -0.32
C ARG A 179 74.49 2.20 -0.68
N LYS A 180 74.23 0.95 -1.12
CA LYS A 180 75.28 0.00 -1.54
C LYS A 180 76.12 0.53 -2.71
N LYS A 181 75.48 1.13 -3.73
CA LYS A 181 76.19 1.71 -4.87
C LYS A 181 76.97 2.98 -4.50
N LEU A 182 76.46 3.80 -3.58
CA LEU A 182 77.14 4.98 -3.07
C LEU A 182 78.36 4.61 -2.21
N GLU A 183 78.25 3.59 -1.37
CA GLU A 183 79.38 3.04 -0.60
C GLU A 183 80.49 2.51 -1.53
N LYS A 184 80.12 1.76 -2.58
CA LYS A 184 81.09 1.25 -3.58
C LYS A 184 81.79 2.36 -4.37
N GLU A 185 81.05 3.40 -4.77
CA GLU A 185 81.64 4.56 -5.47
C GLU A 185 82.64 5.31 -4.57
N LYS A 186 82.29 5.52 -3.29
CA LYS A 186 83.19 6.14 -2.31
C LYS A 186 84.48 5.32 -2.12
N GLN A 187 84.36 4.00 -1.99
CA GLN A 187 85.52 3.10 -1.88
C GLN A 187 86.46 3.23 -3.07
N LEU A 188 85.92 3.18 -4.30
CA LEU A 188 86.69 3.34 -5.54
C LEU A 188 87.34 4.73 -5.63
N ALA A 189 86.64 5.79 -5.24
CA ALA A 189 87.18 7.15 -5.24
C ALA A 189 88.35 7.32 -4.24
N ASP A 190 88.20 6.77 -3.03
CA ASP A 190 89.25 6.80 -2.01
C ASP A 190 90.48 6.00 -2.45
N GLU A 191 90.29 4.86 -3.11
CA GLU A 191 91.37 4.00 -3.61
C GLU A 191 92.13 4.63 -4.80
N ILE A 192 91.41 5.26 -5.74
CA ILE A 192 92.01 6.05 -6.82
C ILE A 192 92.87 7.18 -6.25
N LYS A 193 92.38 7.89 -5.22
CA LYS A 193 93.11 8.98 -4.58
C LYS A 193 94.40 8.51 -3.91
N ARG A 194 94.37 7.35 -3.23
CA ARG A 194 95.57 6.73 -2.64
C ARG A 194 96.60 6.36 -3.70
N LEU A 195 96.18 5.77 -4.82
CA LEU A 195 97.08 5.44 -5.93
C LEU A 195 97.70 6.68 -6.58
N GLU A 196 96.94 7.78 -6.70
CA GLU A 196 97.45 9.07 -7.20
C GLU A 196 98.52 9.67 -6.26
N GLU A 197 98.39 9.49 -4.94
CA GLU A 197 99.38 9.88 -3.95
C GLU A 197 100.63 8.98 -3.99
N ASP A 198 100.46 7.66 -4.05
CA ASP A 198 101.57 6.68 -4.14
C ASP A 198 102.40 6.82 -5.42
N LYS A 199 101.78 7.26 -6.51
CA LYS A 199 102.47 7.52 -7.78
C LYS A 199 103.41 8.73 -7.70
N LYS A 200 103.11 9.72 -6.84
CA LYS A 200 103.96 10.90 -6.62
C LYS A 200 105.23 10.59 -5.82
N THR A 201 105.23 9.54 -5.01
CA THR A 201 106.33 9.20 -4.09
C THR A 201 107.35 8.19 -4.65
N LYS A 202 107.03 7.45 -5.73
CA LYS A 202 107.92 6.42 -6.29
C LYS A 202 108.94 6.96 -7.31
N THR A 203 110.13 6.36 -7.35
CA THR A 203 111.28 6.76 -8.19
C THR A 203 111.51 5.87 -9.42
N SER A 204 111.06 4.61 -9.42
CA SER A 204 111.20 3.67 -10.55
C SER A 204 110.08 3.85 -11.60
N GLU A 205 110.43 4.00 -12.88
CA GLU A 205 109.47 4.13 -13.98
C GLU A 205 108.55 2.90 -14.12
N GLU A 206 109.07 1.70 -13.88
CA GLU A 206 108.32 0.46 -13.99
C GLU A 206 107.20 0.37 -12.94
N GLN A 207 107.48 0.87 -11.73
CA GLN A 207 106.50 0.95 -10.65
C GLN A 207 105.43 2.01 -10.91
N LYS A 208 105.80 3.16 -11.50
CA LYS A 208 104.85 4.20 -11.93
C LYS A 208 103.91 3.70 -13.02
N LYS A 209 104.42 2.88 -13.95
CA LYS A 209 103.64 2.31 -15.05
C LYS A 209 102.59 1.31 -14.54
N LYS A 210 102.95 0.43 -13.60
CA LYS A 210 102.00 -0.50 -12.95
C LYS A 210 100.89 0.22 -12.20
N LEU A 211 101.23 1.25 -11.42
CA LEU A 211 100.24 2.07 -10.70
C LEU A 211 99.31 2.83 -11.64
N LEU A 212 99.81 3.33 -12.78
CA LEU A 212 99.00 4.00 -13.80
C LEU A 212 98.00 3.03 -14.47
N GLU A 213 98.39 1.78 -14.68
CA GLU A 213 97.53 0.76 -15.28
C GLU A 213 96.41 0.33 -14.33
N GLU A 214 96.71 0.24 -13.04
CA GLU A 214 95.75 0.00 -11.95
C GLU A 214 94.80 1.18 -11.74
N GLU A 215 95.30 2.42 -11.74
CA GLU A 215 94.50 3.65 -11.69
C GLU A 215 93.50 3.73 -12.87
N LYS A 216 93.95 3.39 -14.08
CA LYS A 216 93.08 3.30 -15.26
C LYS A 216 92.01 2.23 -15.12
N ARG A 217 92.35 1.09 -14.52
CA ARG A 217 91.42 -0.02 -14.27
C ARG A 217 90.35 0.39 -13.26
N LEU A 218 90.72 1.05 -12.16
CA LEU A 218 89.77 1.55 -11.17
C LEU A 218 88.92 2.70 -11.68
N LYS A 219 89.47 3.62 -12.49
CA LYS A 219 88.68 4.66 -13.20
C LYS A 219 87.64 4.02 -14.13
N ALA A 220 88.01 3.01 -14.90
CA ALA A 220 87.07 2.26 -15.74
C ALA A 220 86.00 1.49 -14.93
N GLU A 221 86.34 1.01 -13.73
CA GLU A 221 85.37 0.37 -12.83
C GLU A 221 84.41 1.39 -12.19
N LYS A 222 84.90 2.58 -11.82
CA LYS A 222 84.06 3.69 -11.36
C LYS A 222 83.07 4.14 -12.44
N ASP A 223 83.54 4.32 -13.67
CA ASP A 223 82.68 4.67 -14.82
C ASP A 223 81.59 3.61 -15.08
N LYS A 224 81.88 2.34 -14.82
CA LYS A 224 80.88 1.25 -14.88
C LYS A 224 79.82 1.40 -13.77
N VAL A 225 80.24 1.67 -12.54
CA VAL A 225 79.33 1.89 -11.41
C VAL A 225 78.42 3.11 -11.65
N ASP A 226 78.94 4.18 -12.24
CA ASP A 226 78.18 5.38 -12.58
C ASP A 226 77.13 5.10 -13.67
N LYS A 227 77.50 4.37 -14.73
CA LYS A 227 76.53 3.89 -15.74
C LYS A 227 75.47 2.97 -15.15
N GLU A 228 75.85 2.07 -14.25
CA GLU A 228 74.88 1.20 -13.57
C GLU A 228 73.94 1.95 -12.64
N LYS A 229 74.37 3.08 -12.04
CA LYS A 229 73.48 3.97 -11.27
C LYS A 229 72.46 4.64 -12.17
N GLU A 230 72.88 5.10 -13.33
CA GLU A 230 72.00 5.77 -14.31
C GLU A 230 70.93 4.81 -14.85
N ILE A 231 71.32 3.58 -15.22
CA ILE A 231 70.39 2.52 -15.64
C ILE A 231 69.40 2.18 -14.51
N LEU A 232 69.90 2.05 -13.28
CA LEU A 232 69.05 1.77 -12.13
C LEU A 232 68.07 2.92 -11.85
N ALA A 233 68.48 4.18 -12.02
CA ALA A 233 67.60 5.34 -11.88
C ALA A 233 66.49 5.35 -12.95
N GLN A 234 66.81 4.98 -14.20
CA GLN A 234 65.83 4.85 -15.28
C GLN A 234 64.82 3.73 -15.00
N GLN A 235 65.29 2.53 -14.60
CA GLN A 235 64.41 1.41 -14.23
C GLN A 235 63.49 1.75 -13.05
N LYS A 236 64.01 2.49 -12.06
CA LYS A 236 63.21 2.94 -10.91
C LYS A 236 62.12 3.94 -11.32
N ALA A 237 62.46 4.91 -12.18
CA ALA A 237 61.50 5.88 -12.68
C ALA A 237 60.40 5.21 -13.50
N GLU A 238 60.72 4.16 -14.26
CA GLU A 238 59.75 3.36 -15.00
C GLU A 238 58.81 2.59 -14.06
N GLN A 239 59.35 1.94 -13.02
CA GLN A 239 58.56 1.27 -11.99
C GLN A 239 57.64 2.23 -11.22
N ASP A 240 58.13 3.41 -10.86
CA ASP A 240 57.31 4.43 -10.18
C ASP A 240 56.16 4.92 -11.07
N ARG A 241 56.44 5.14 -12.36
CA ARG A 241 55.40 5.52 -13.33
C ARG A 241 54.35 4.43 -13.49
N ALA A 242 54.75 3.16 -13.58
CA ALA A 242 53.83 2.04 -13.69
C ALA A 242 52.92 1.94 -12.46
N LEU A 243 53.50 2.15 -11.28
CA LEU A 243 52.76 2.02 -10.02
C LEU A 243 51.83 3.22 -9.79
N ILE A 244 52.25 4.44 -10.11
CA ILE A 244 51.39 5.64 -10.13
C ILE A 244 50.23 5.44 -11.11
N SER A 245 50.49 4.90 -12.30
CA SER A 245 49.43 4.59 -13.26
C SER A 245 48.42 3.58 -12.69
N GLN A 246 48.89 2.57 -11.97
CA GLN A 246 48.04 1.58 -11.32
C GLN A 246 47.19 2.21 -10.21
N GLN A 247 47.77 3.10 -9.40
CA GLN A 247 47.07 3.83 -8.34
C GLN A 247 45.98 4.75 -8.89
N ILE A 248 46.29 5.52 -9.94
CA ILE A 248 45.30 6.37 -10.63
C ILE A 248 44.15 5.53 -11.18
N SER A 249 44.45 4.37 -11.77
CA SER A 249 43.43 3.47 -12.31
C SER A 249 42.51 2.90 -11.21
N LEU A 250 43.08 2.59 -10.04
CA LEU A 250 42.35 2.07 -8.89
C LEU A 250 41.45 3.14 -8.27
N GLU A 251 41.96 4.37 -8.12
CA GLU A 251 41.20 5.50 -7.61
C GLU A 251 40.06 5.90 -8.56
N ALA A 252 40.28 5.82 -9.87
CA ALA A 252 39.22 6.01 -10.86
C ALA A 252 38.12 4.94 -10.72
N GLN A 253 38.49 3.67 -10.50
CA GLN A 253 37.53 2.58 -10.26
C GLN A 253 36.73 2.79 -8.96
N GLN A 254 37.39 3.22 -7.87
CA GLN A 254 36.73 3.52 -6.60
C GLN A 254 35.73 4.67 -6.75
N ARG A 255 36.15 5.76 -7.41
CA ARG A 255 35.28 6.91 -7.66
C ARG A 255 34.06 6.54 -8.49
N GLN A 256 34.24 5.70 -9.52
CA GLN A 256 33.13 5.19 -10.32
C GLN A 256 32.12 4.40 -9.48
N LEU A 257 32.60 3.53 -8.58
CA LEU A 257 31.75 2.75 -7.67
C LEU A 257 31.00 3.64 -6.66
N GLU A 258 31.63 4.71 -6.16
CA GLU A 258 30.98 5.69 -5.29
C GLU A 258 29.89 6.49 -6.01
N GLU A 259 30.16 6.92 -7.25
CA GLU A 259 29.18 7.60 -8.09
C GLU A 259 27.98 6.68 -8.40
N ASP A 260 28.23 5.40 -8.68
CA ASP A 260 27.17 4.42 -8.92
C ASP A 260 26.36 4.11 -7.66
N LYS A 261 27.00 4.11 -6.48
CA LYS A 261 26.31 4.05 -5.18
C LYS A 261 25.43 5.27 -4.94
N GLU A 262 25.91 6.46 -5.29
CA GLU A 262 25.14 7.70 -5.15
C GLU A 262 23.94 7.74 -6.11
N LYS A 263 24.12 7.30 -7.36
CA LYS A 263 23.03 7.12 -8.34
C LYS A 263 22.00 6.12 -7.82
N LEU A 264 22.42 4.98 -7.29
CA LEU A 264 21.52 3.98 -6.70
C LEU A 264 20.73 4.55 -5.51
N ASN A 265 21.36 5.37 -4.66
CA ASN A 265 20.69 6.05 -3.55
C ASN A 265 19.70 7.12 -4.02
N LYS A 266 20.05 7.88 -5.07
CA LYS A 266 19.13 8.81 -5.74
C LYS A 266 17.95 8.06 -6.37
N GLU A 267 18.18 6.93 -7.02
CA GLU A 267 17.14 6.09 -7.57
C GLU A 267 16.21 5.53 -6.49
N LYS A 268 16.74 5.07 -5.35
CA LYS A 268 15.95 4.69 -4.17
C LYS A 268 15.10 5.84 -3.62
N ARG A 269 15.65 7.06 -3.57
CA ARG A 269 14.89 8.27 -3.18
C ARG A 269 13.81 8.61 -4.20
N MET A 270 14.13 8.57 -5.50
CA MET A 270 13.18 8.79 -6.59
C MET A 270 12.09 7.72 -6.63
N LEU A 271 12.39 6.45 -6.32
CA LEU A 271 11.40 5.37 -6.14
C LEU A 271 10.53 5.57 -4.89
N SER A 272 11.02 6.32 -3.89
CA SER A 272 10.22 6.75 -2.75
C SER A 272 9.34 7.98 -3.06
N GLU A 273 9.79 8.85 -3.98
CA GLU A 273 9.14 10.12 -4.33
C GLU A 273 8.17 10.00 -5.54
N LYS A 274 8.49 9.20 -6.58
CA LYS A 274 7.59 8.85 -7.70
C LYS A 274 6.32 8.09 -7.27
N ARG A 275 6.17 7.80 -5.98
CA ARG A 275 4.95 7.31 -5.32
C ARG A 275 3.80 8.34 -5.30
N SER A 276 3.96 9.47 -5.97
CA SER A 276 2.95 10.52 -6.08
C SER A 276 2.56 10.79 -7.53
N THR A 277 1.97 9.77 -8.19
CA THR A 277 1.01 9.95 -9.29
C THR A 277 -0.20 9.03 -9.04
N PRO A 278 -1.40 9.42 -9.52
CA PRO A 278 -2.59 9.58 -8.69
C PRO A 278 -3.00 8.30 -7.98
N ASN A 279 -2.91 8.35 -6.66
CA ASN A 279 -3.43 7.38 -5.70
C ASN A 279 -4.88 7.00 -6.04
N VAL A 280 -5.10 5.85 -6.68
CA VAL A 280 -6.32 5.05 -6.48
C VAL A 280 -6.16 4.17 -5.23
N SER A 281 -4.92 4.02 -4.75
CA SER A 281 -4.52 3.46 -3.44
C SER A 281 -4.63 4.45 -2.26
N GLY A 282 -5.24 5.62 -2.47
CA GLY A 282 -5.44 6.66 -1.45
C GLY A 282 -6.73 6.53 -0.64
N LEU A 283 -7.51 5.46 -0.83
CA LEU A 283 -8.65 5.19 0.02
C LEU A 283 -8.12 4.58 1.33
N PHE A 284 -8.37 5.29 2.43
CA PHE A 284 -7.94 4.92 3.78
C PHE A 284 -8.44 3.51 4.12
N ALA A 285 -7.65 2.75 4.89
CA ALA A 285 -8.05 1.44 5.39
C ALA A 285 -9.36 1.58 6.20
N GLY A 286 -10.50 1.22 5.60
CA GLY A 286 -11.84 1.41 6.15
C GLY A 286 -12.83 2.17 5.27
N ALA A 287 -12.39 2.81 4.18
CA ALA A 287 -13.23 3.61 3.28
C ALA A 287 -13.82 2.81 2.09
N LEU A 288 -13.91 1.49 2.16
CA LEU A 288 -14.16 0.65 0.98
C LEU A 288 -15.35 -0.30 1.14
N THR A 289 -16.55 0.24 0.97
CA THR A 289 -17.70 -0.56 0.48
C THR A 289 -17.82 -0.50 -1.05
N TYR A 290 -17.18 0.45 -1.73
CA TYR A 290 -17.18 0.61 -3.21
C TYR A 290 -16.01 1.50 -3.69
N ASP A 291 -15.70 1.45 -4.99
CA ASP A 291 -14.67 2.29 -5.66
C ASP A 291 -15.36 3.40 -6.49
N PRO A 292 -15.28 4.68 -6.10
CA PRO A 292 -15.93 5.78 -6.80
C PRO A 292 -15.46 5.98 -8.25
N SER A 293 -14.31 5.44 -8.62
CA SER A 293 -13.77 5.54 -9.98
C SER A 293 -14.42 4.58 -10.96
N LYS A 294 -15.08 3.52 -10.47
CA LYS A 294 -15.78 2.52 -11.29
C LYS A 294 -17.24 2.86 -11.54
N VAL A 295 -17.76 3.86 -10.84
CA VAL A 295 -19.16 4.28 -10.97
C VAL A 295 -19.29 5.26 -12.12
N THR A 296 -20.33 5.07 -12.93
CA THR A 296 -20.67 5.95 -14.04
C THR A 296 -21.00 7.34 -13.51
N GLN A 297 -20.18 8.32 -13.88
CA GLN A 297 -20.43 9.71 -13.50
C GLN A 297 -21.51 10.29 -14.41
N VAL A 298 -22.71 10.44 -13.87
CA VAL A 298 -23.83 11.06 -14.58
C VAL A 298 -24.28 12.29 -13.81
N GLY A 299 -24.21 13.45 -14.46
CA GLY A 299 -24.39 14.74 -13.80
C GLY A 299 -23.19 15.12 -12.92
N SER A 300 -23.42 16.03 -11.97
CA SER A 300 -22.40 16.45 -11.00
C SER A 300 -22.47 15.60 -9.73
N ARG A 301 -21.31 15.27 -9.17
CA ARG A 301 -21.18 14.71 -7.81
C ARG A 301 -21.82 15.65 -6.79
N LEU A 302 -22.30 15.09 -5.67
CA LEU A 302 -22.74 15.88 -4.53
C LEU A 302 -21.66 16.89 -4.14
N SER A 303 -22.03 18.16 -4.16
CA SER A 303 -21.13 19.25 -3.85
C SER A 303 -21.20 19.62 -2.39
N ILE A 304 -20.03 19.71 -1.76
CA ILE A 304 -19.92 19.88 -0.32
C ILE A 304 -19.05 21.09 0.00
N ALA A 305 -19.56 21.98 0.83
CA ALA A 305 -18.78 23.03 1.48
C ALA A 305 -18.35 22.58 2.88
N VAL A 306 -17.11 22.84 3.27
CA VAL A 306 -16.63 22.60 4.64
C VAL A 306 -16.50 23.93 5.33
N LEU A 307 -17.27 24.15 6.40
CA LEU A 307 -17.14 25.35 7.22
C LEU A 307 -15.97 25.22 8.20
N PRO A 308 -15.40 26.35 8.66
CA PRO A 308 -14.36 26.33 9.68
C PRO A 308 -14.80 25.55 10.92
N PHE A 309 -13.99 24.57 11.31
CA PHE A 309 -14.24 23.76 12.50
C PHE A 309 -14.15 24.63 13.75
N THR A 310 -15.18 24.53 14.58
CA THR A 310 -15.21 25.23 15.87
C THR A 310 -14.38 24.47 16.89
N THR A 311 -13.57 25.19 17.68
CA THR A 311 -12.72 24.60 18.71
C THR A 311 -13.22 24.99 20.10
N LYS A 312 -13.21 24.02 21.02
CA LYS A 312 -13.48 24.21 22.45
C LYS A 312 -12.35 23.63 23.30
N GLY A 313 -12.17 24.17 24.50
CA GLY A 313 -11.16 23.73 25.45
C GLY A 313 -9.73 24.13 25.03
N GLN A 314 -8.76 23.24 25.25
CA GLN A 314 -7.34 23.49 24.98
C GLN A 314 -6.94 23.38 23.51
N ALA A 315 -7.89 23.14 22.61
CA ALA A 315 -7.65 23.05 21.16
C ALA A 315 -7.09 24.35 20.56
N GLY A 316 -7.24 25.49 21.24
CA GLY A 316 -6.72 26.79 20.80
C GLY A 316 -7.17 27.17 19.38
N ASN A 317 -6.26 27.79 18.62
CA ASN A 317 -6.48 28.19 17.22
C ASN A 317 -6.30 27.05 16.19
N GLY A 318 -6.35 25.77 16.62
CA GLY A 318 -6.11 24.62 15.75
C GLY A 318 -7.24 24.31 14.74
N GLY A 319 -8.37 25.02 14.80
CA GLY A 319 -9.55 24.77 13.96
C GLY A 319 -9.27 24.91 12.47
N GLU A 320 -8.38 25.82 12.09
CA GLU A 320 -8.01 26.03 10.69
C GLU A 320 -7.27 24.82 10.10
N SER A 321 -6.25 24.31 10.79
CA SER A 321 -5.50 23.12 10.36
C SER A 321 -6.41 21.88 10.25
N ILE A 322 -7.35 21.75 11.19
CA ILE A 322 -8.32 20.65 11.19
C ILE A 322 -9.29 20.76 10.01
N THR A 323 -9.74 21.97 9.69
CA THR A 323 -10.61 22.23 8.54
C THR A 323 -9.89 21.85 7.24
N GLU A 324 -8.63 22.29 7.07
CA GLU A 324 -7.80 21.92 5.92
C GLU A 324 -7.58 20.42 5.80
N LYS A 325 -7.34 19.74 6.93
CA LYS A 325 -7.24 18.28 6.97
C LYS A 325 -8.54 17.63 6.49
N MET A 326 -9.70 18.08 6.97
CA MET A 326 -11.01 17.55 6.54
C MET A 326 -11.24 17.76 5.04
N ILE A 327 -10.97 18.96 4.53
CA ILE A 327 -11.07 19.27 3.08
C ILE A 327 -10.17 18.32 2.28
N THR A 328 -8.91 18.20 2.68
CA THR A 328 -7.93 17.32 2.03
C THR A 328 -8.40 15.87 2.00
N GLN A 329 -8.96 15.38 3.11
CA GLN A 329 -9.50 14.02 3.23
C GLN A 329 -10.66 13.80 2.24
N LEU A 330 -11.64 14.70 2.22
CA LEU A 330 -12.81 14.59 1.34
C LEU A 330 -12.45 14.70 -0.15
N VAL A 331 -11.49 15.55 -0.51
CA VAL A 331 -10.96 15.68 -1.87
C VAL A 331 -10.25 14.39 -2.30
N ASN A 332 -9.39 13.84 -1.43
CA ASN A 332 -8.62 12.62 -1.73
C ASN A 332 -9.51 11.40 -1.94
N MET A 333 -10.65 11.32 -1.24
CA MET A 333 -11.62 10.25 -1.41
C MET A 333 -12.38 10.33 -2.75
N ARG A 334 -12.30 11.46 -3.48
CA ARG A 334 -12.90 11.67 -4.82
C ARG A 334 -14.39 11.31 -4.90
N ARG A 335 -15.09 11.40 -3.77
CA ARG A 335 -16.53 11.12 -3.68
C ARG A 335 -17.38 12.36 -3.93
N PHE A 336 -16.89 13.50 -3.50
CA PHE A 336 -17.62 14.76 -3.48
C PHE A 336 -16.96 15.79 -4.40
N ARG A 337 -17.75 16.77 -4.86
CA ARG A 337 -17.22 18.01 -5.43
C ARG A 337 -17.05 19.01 -4.28
N VAL A 338 -15.85 19.09 -3.72
CA VAL A 338 -15.60 20.00 -2.60
C VAL A 338 -15.52 21.44 -3.11
N ILE A 339 -16.30 22.35 -2.51
CA ILE A 339 -16.26 23.78 -2.82
C ILE A 339 -14.95 24.37 -2.29
N GLU A 340 -14.32 25.23 -3.09
CA GLU A 340 -13.07 25.88 -2.71
C GLU A 340 -13.22 26.73 -1.45
N ARG A 341 -12.26 26.60 -0.52
CA ARG A 341 -12.28 27.33 0.75
C ARG A 341 -12.37 28.84 0.58
N GLY A 342 -11.66 29.40 -0.40
CA GLY A 342 -11.67 30.84 -0.65
C GLY A 342 -13.07 31.39 -0.99
N ALA A 343 -13.90 30.61 -1.70
CA ALA A 343 -15.28 30.97 -2.00
C ALA A 343 -16.14 31.02 -0.72
N ILE A 344 -15.95 30.07 0.19
CA ILE A 344 -16.63 30.04 1.48
C ILE A 344 -16.24 31.25 2.33
N ASP A 345 -14.94 31.53 2.43
CA ASP A 345 -14.42 32.65 3.22
C ASP A 345 -14.92 34.01 2.68
N GLN A 346 -15.06 34.15 1.36
CA GLN A 346 -15.64 35.32 0.74
C GLN A 346 -17.12 35.48 1.11
N VAL A 347 -17.92 34.42 1.01
CA VAL A 347 -19.34 34.44 1.38
C VAL A 347 -19.54 34.80 2.85
N ILE A 348 -18.73 34.23 3.74
CA ILE A 348 -18.78 34.54 5.19
C ILE A 348 -18.52 36.03 5.42
N LYS A 349 -17.50 36.59 4.76
CA LYS A 349 -17.15 38.02 4.86
C LYS A 349 -18.25 38.92 4.30
N GLU A 350 -18.79 38.62 3.13
CA GLU A 350 -19.83 39.42 2.48
C GLU A 350 -21.15 39.42 3.27
N GLN A 351 -21.50 38.28 3.87
CA GLN A 351 -22.68 38.17 4.73
C GLN A 351 -22.45 38.72 6.15
N ASN A 352 -21.24 39.21 6.44
CA ASN A 352 -20.84 39.75 7.74
C ASN A 352 -21.05 38.75 8.89
N PHE A 353 -20.83 37.46 8.63
CA PHE A 353 -20.97 36.40 9.62
C PHE A 353 -19.69 36.23 10.45
N GLY A 354 -19.84 36.01 11.76
CA GLY A 354 -18.75 35.65 12.67
C GLY A 354 -18.60 34.14 12.86
N MET A 355 -17.49 33.72 13.48
CA MET A 355 -17.23 32.30 13.81
C MET A 355 -18.25 31.71 14.80
N SER A 356 -18.83 32.53 15.68
CA SER A 356 -19.90 32.12 16.59
C SER A 356 -21.19 31.79 15.87
N ASP A 357 -21.46 32.47 14.76
CA ASP A 357 -22.69 32.32 13.97
C ASP A 357 -22.65 31.04 13.13
N MET A 358 -21.45 30.51 12.85
CA MET A 358 -21.25 29.26 12.10
C MET A 358 -21.61 28.00 12.92
N VAL A 359 -22.00 28.16 14.19
CA VAL A 359 -22.60 27.09 15.00
C VAL A 359 -24.10 26.97 14.73
N ASP A 360 -24.75 28.02 14.21
CA ASP A 360 -26.16 27.99 13.82
C ASP A 360 -26.32 27.29 12.47
N GLU A 361 -27.12 26.22 12.46
CA GLU A 361 -27.40 25.43 11.27
C GLU A 361 -28.07 26.29 10.18
N GLN A 362 -28.90 27.28 10.53
CA GLN A 362 -29.56 28.14 9.54
C GLN A 362 -28.58 29.08 8.84
N ALA A 363 -27.70 29.73 9.62
CA ALA A 363 -26.65 30.57 9.08
C ALA A 363 -25.69 29.77 8.17
N ALA A 364 -25.27 28.58 8.63
CA ALA A 364 -24.44 27.66 7.86
C ALA A 364 -25.09 27.26 6.53
N VAL A 365 -26.36 26.84 6.55
CA VAL A 365 -27.10 26.49 5.33
C VAL A 365 -27.17 27.67 4.37
N LYS A 366 -27.37 28.90 4.86
CA LYS A 366 -27.37 30.11 4.02
C LYS A 366 -26.02 30.32 3.32
N VAL A 367 -24.91 30.17 4.05
CA VAL A 367 -23.56 30.25 3.47
C VAL A 367 -23.37 29.17 2.40
N GLY A 368 -23.78 27.93 2.68
CA GLY A 368 -23.71 26.83 1.72
C GLY A 368 -24.50 27.08 0.43
N LYS A 369 -25.73 27.62 0.55
CA LYS A 369 -26.58 27.98 -0.59
C LYS A 369 -25.91 29.03 -1.49
N ILE A 370 -25.37 30.09 -0.89
CA ILE A 370 -24.70 31.17 -1.64
C ILE A 370 -23.44 30.65 -2.31
N ALA A 371 -22.70 29.77 -1.63
CA ALA A 371 -21.51 29.12 -2.16
C ALA A 371 -21.79 28.04 -3.23
N GLY A 372 -23.06 27.71 -3.51
CA GLY A 372 -23.44 26.71 -4.50
C GLY A 372 -23.08 25.28 -4.10
N ALA A 373 -23.11 24.98 -2.80
CA ALA A 373 -22.96 23.63 -2.25
C ALA A 373 -24.32 22.95 -2.10
N ASP A 374 -24.42 21.67 -2.46
CA ASP A 374 -25.61 20.85 -2.19
C ASP A 374 -25.74 20.55 -0.69
N ALA A 375 -24.61 20.33 -0.01
CA ALA A 375 -24.54 20.06 1.41
C ALA A 375 -23.38 20.80 2.09
N ILE A 376 -23.48 21.01 3.40
CA ILE A 376 -22.46 21.69 4.20
C ILE A 376 -21.99 20.84 5.38
N VAL A 377 -20.67 20.80 5.57
CA VAL A 377 -20.03 20.12 6.70
C VAL A 377 -19.81 21.12 7.82
N LEU A 378 -20.47 20.86 8.94
CA LEU A 378 -20.22 21.53 10.22
C LEU A 378 -19.35 20.63 11.10
N GLY A 379 -18.31 21.22 11.67
CA GLY A 379 -17.32 20.50 12.46
C GLY A 379 -17.11 21.13 13.83
N SER A 380 -16.91 20.29 14.85
CA SER A 380 -16.46 20.75 16.15
C SER A 380 -15.37 19.85 16.73
N VAL A 381 -14.39 20.47 17.37
CA VAL A 381 -13.28 19.80 18.06
C VAL A 381 -13.29 20.26 19.50
N ASN A 382 -13.48 19.31 20.42
CA ASN A 382 -13.34 19.56 21.85
C ASN A 382 -12.11 18.84 22.37
N VAL A 383 -11.17 19.60 22.95
CA VAL A 383 -9.97 19.04 23.59
C VAL A 383 -9.97 19.48 25.04
N GLU A 384 -10.11 18.51 25.95
CA GLU A 384 -10.05 18.72 27.39
C GLU A 384 -8.92 17.89 27.98
N THR A 385 -8.60 18.09 29.26
CA THR A 385 -7.55 17.32 29.92
C THR A 385 -7.92 15.84 29.94
N GLY A 386 -7.18 15.02 29.18
CA GLY A 386 -7.36 13.57 29.15
C GLY A 386 -8.34 13.04 28.10
N PHE A 387 -8.94 13.89 27.26
CA PHE A 387 -9.65 13.40 26.07
C PHE A 387 -9.77 14.44 24.94
N ALA A 388 -9.84 13.95 23.72
CA ALA A 388 -10.17 14.72 22.52
C ALA A 388 -11.39 14.12 21.83
N LYS A 389 -12.25 14.99 21.31
CA LYS A 389 -13.48 14.62 20.61
C LYS A 389 -13.62 15.44 19.33
N VAL A 390 -13.87 14.77 18.22
CA VAL A 390 -14.14 15.41 16.93
C VAL A 390 -15.50 14.96 16.45
N SER A 391 -16.35 15.91 16.11
CA SER A 391 -17.65 15.63 15.49
C SER A 391 -17.79 16.39 14.18
N ALA A 392 -18.46 15.75 13.22
CA ALA A 392 -18.86 16.38 11.98
C ALA A 392 -20.31 16.03 11.65
N ARG A 393 -21.02 17.01 11.10
CA ARG A 393 -22.37 16.88 10.57
C ARG A 393 -22.39 17.34 9.12
N LEU A 394 -23.07 16.59 8.26
CA LEU A 394 -23.37 17.00 6.90
C LEU A 394 -24.85 17.37 6.82
N ILE A 395 -25.14 18.59 6.38
CA ILE A 395 -26.50 19.14 6.31
C ILE A 395 -26.84 19.43 4.86
N ASP A 396 -28.00 18.97 4.39
CA ASP A 396 -28.54 19.30 3.07
C ASP A 396 -28.91 20.79 3.05
N THR A 397 -28.39 21.55 2.08
CA THR A 397 -28.66 22.98 2.04
C THR A 397 -30.10 23.27 1.63
N GLU A 398 -30.73 22.47 0.77
CA GLU A 398 -32.08 22.72 0.30
C GLU A 398 -33.12 22.47 1.40
N THR A 399 -33.01 21.32 2.08
CA THR A 399 -33.98 20.90 3.10
C THR A 399 -33.61 21.32 4.53
N SER A 400 -32.37 21.75 4.75
CA SER A 400 -31.80 22.00 6.09
C SER A 400 -31.77 20.76 6.99
N GLU A 401 -31.91 19.55 6.44
CA GLU A 401 -31.87 18.31 7.22
C GLU A 401 -30.43 17.81 7.39
N THR A 402 -30.11 17.27 8.57
CA THR A 402 -28.83 16.58 8.79
C THR A 402 -28.85 15.22 8.10
N ILE A 403 -28.03 15.06 7.06
CA ILE A 403 -27.88 13.82 6.28
C ILE A 403 -26.98 12.82 7.04
N VAL A 404 -25.88 13.32 7.62
CA VAL A 404 -24.88 12.51 8.32
C VAL A 404 -24.46 13.20 9.61
N ALA A 405 -24.28 12.43 10.68
CA ALA A 405 -23.67 12.90 11.92
C ALA A 405 -22.72 11.84 12.47
N ARG A 406 -21.45 12.21 12.68
CA ARG A 406 -20.40 11.32 13.20
C ARG A 406 -19.61 12.01 14.29
N GLU A 407 -19.18 11.22 15.27
CA GLU A 407 -18.38 11.66 16.39
C GLU A 407 -17.36 10.57 16.74
N GLU A 408 -16.10 10.98 16.93
CA GLU A 408 -15.00 10.12 17.34
C GLU A 408 -14.34 10.71 18.58
N LYS A 409 -13.94 9.84 19.51
CA LYS A 409 -13.30 10.22 20.78
C LYS A 409 -12.00 9.48 21.02
N SER A 410 -11.11 10.09 21.78
CA SER A 410 -9.87 9.49 22.27
C SER A 410 -9.57 9.96 23.67
N ASP A 411 -8.98 9.10 24.50
CA ASP A 411 -8.46 9.44 25.82
C ASP A 411 -7.07 10.11 25.77
N MET A 412 -6.62 10.50 24.58
CA MET A 412 -5.34 11.17 24.33
C MET A 412 -5.57 12.49 23.58
N THR A 413 -4.79 13.51 23.93
CA THR A 413 -4.99 14.89 23.49
C THR A 413 -3.89 15.41 22.56
N SER A 414 -3.01 14.54 22.04
CA SER A 414 -1.93 14.97 21.15
C SER A 414 -2.46 15.45 19.81
N THR A 415 -1.76 16.40 19.17
CA THR A 415 -2.15 16.96 17.86
C THR A 415 -2.32 15.86 16.80
N ASN A 416 -1.41 14.90 16.75
CA ASN A 416 -1.49 13.76 15.84
C ASN A 416 -2.73 12.89 16.11
N MET A 417 -3.14 12.78 17.38
CA MET A 417 -4.36 12.05 17.73
C MET A 417 -5.60 12.79 17.21
N VAL A 418 -5.69 14.11 17.39
CA VAL A 418 -6.78 14.93 16.86
C VAL A 418 -6.87 14.81 15.33
N GLU A 419 -5.74 14.88 14.63
CA GLU A 419 -5.72 14.64 13.18
C GLU A 419 -6.24 13.25 12.80
N SER A 420 -5.87 12.21 13.57
CA SER A 420 -6.36 10.85 13.32
C SER A 420 -7.87 10.71 13.58
N LEU A 421 -8.43 11.47 14.53
CA LEU A 421 -9.88 11.50 14.77
C LEU A 421 -10.61 12.18 13.61
N VAL A 422 -10.06 13.27 13.07
CA VAL A 422 -10.60 13.95 11.87
C VAL A 422 -10.63 13.01 10.68
N GLU A 423 -9.55 12.24 10.48
CA GLU A 423 -9.47 11.22 9.42
C GLU A 423 -10.54 10.13 9.58
N LYS A 424 -10.71 9.59 10.80
CA LYS A 424 -11.77 8.61 11.09
C LYS A 424 -13.17 9.18 10.84
N VAL A 425 -13.43 10.40 11.28
CA VAL A 425 -14.71 11.08 11.03
C VAL A 425 -14.97 11.24 9.54
N ALA A 426 -13.97 11.66 8.76
CA ALA A 426 -14.08 11.80 7.31
C ALA A 426 -14.40 10.45 6.63
N ILE A 427 -13.74 9.37 7.03
CA ILE A 427 -13.99 8.01 6.53
C ILE A 427 -15.43 7.57 6.84
N ASN A 428 -15.89 7.83 8.06
CA ASN A 428 -17.26 7.47 8.44
C ASN A 428 -18.31 8.27 7.68
N VAL A 429 -18.05 9.56 7.41
CA VAL A 429 -18.91 10.40 6.56
C VAL A 429 -18.93 9.86 5.12
N TYR A 430 -17.79 9.47 4.57
CA TYR A 430 -17.70 8.83 3.25
C TYR A 430 -18.51 7.52 3.19
N ASN A 431 -18.40 6.68 4.23
CA ASN A 431 -19.08 5.39 4.28
C ASN A 431 -20.60 5.52 4.39
N ASP A 432 -21.10 6.60 5.00
CA ASP A 432 -22.53 6.89 5.09
C ASP A 432 -23.15 7.43 3.80
N LEU A 433 -22.32 7.84 2.84
CA LEU A 433 -22.75 8.40 1.56
C LEU A 433 -22.20 7.58 0.40
N PRO A 434 -22.64 6.32 0.26
CA PRO A 434 -22.08 5.46 -0.74
C PRO A 434 -22.48 5.89 -2.16
N LEU A 435 -21.55 5.76 -3.11
CA LEU A 435 -21.78 5.99 -4.54
C LEU A 435 -22.13 4.63 -5.14
N VAL A 436 -23.42 4.32 -5.16
CA VAL A 436 -23.92 3.02 -5.63
C VAL A 436 -24.76 3.22 -6.88
N GLU A 437 -24.65 2.25 -7.78
CA GLU A 437 -25.51 2.13 -8.94
C GLU A 437 -26.64 1.15 -8.66
N GLY A 438 -27.78 1.36 -9.32
CA GLY A 438 -28.93 0.48 -9.30
C GLY A 438 -29.74 0.58 -10.58
N PHE A 439 -30.94 0.02 -10.53
CA PHE A 439 -31.91 -0.01 -11.60
C PHE A 439 -33.27 0.47 -11.11
N ILE A 440 -34.01 1.11 -12.03
CA ILE A 440 -35.44 1.34 -11.86
C ILE A 440 -36.16 0.02 -12.10
N VAL A 441 -36.84 -0.48 -11.08
CA VAL A 441 -37.60 -1.75 -11.13
C VAL A 441 -39.10 -1.56 -11.36
N SER A 442 -39.64 -0.40 -10.98
CA SER A 442 -41.04 -0.03 -11.26
C SER A 442 -41.18 1.50 -11.35
N VAL A 443 -42.09 1.97 -12.20
CA VAL A 443 -42.46 3.40 -12.33
C VAL A 443 -43.99 3.49 -12.24
N GLU A 444 -44.48 4.09 -11.18
CA GLU A 444 -45.90 4.20 -10.87
C GLU A 444 -46.29 5.66 -10.63
N SER A 445 -46.85 6.30 -11.66
CA SER A 445 -47.18 7.74 -11.66
C SER A 445 -45.94 8.59 -11.32
N ASP A 446 -45.79 9.02 -10.06
CA ASP A 446 -44.70 9.85 -9.55
C ASP A 446 -43.74 9.08 -8.63
N LEU A 447 -43.99 7.78 -8.39
CA LEU A 447 -43.19 6.93 -7.53
C LEU A 447 -42.29 6.02 -8.37
N ILE A 448 -41.00 6.05 -8.06
CA ILE A 448 -39.95 5.33 -8.77
C ILE A 448 -39.29 4.38 -7.80
N TYR A 449 -39.40 3.09 -8.10
CA TYR A 449 -38.86 2.02 -7.29
C TYR A 449 -37.48 1.63 -7.79
N LEU A 450 -36.53 1.54 -6.88
CA LEU A 450 -35.12 1.27 -7.15
C LEU A 450 -34.69 -0.02 -6.44
N ASP A 451 -33.86 -0.84 -7.07
CA ASP A 451 -33.29 -2.08 -6.49
C ASP A 451 -32.14 -1.85 -5.48
N ILE A 452 -32.01 -0.61 -5.00
CA ILE A 452 -31.04 -0.21 -3.99
C ILE A 452 -31.77 0.13 -2.70
N GLY A 453 -31.28 -0.38 -1.58
CA GLY A 453 -31.90 -0.25 -0.26
C GLY A 453 -30.90 0.02 0.85
N THR A 454 -31.31 -0.18 2.11
CA THR A 454 -30.44 0.07 3.26
C THR A 454 -29.18 -0.80 3.29
N LEU A 455 -29.19 -1.99 2.67
CA LEU A 455 -28.01 -2.87 2.58
C LEU A 455 -26.82 -2.23 1.88
N VAL A 456 -27.09 -1.37 0.90
CA VAL A 456 -26.05 -0.64 0.16
C VAL A 456 -25.94 0.81 0.64
N GLY A 457 -26.51 1.10 1.81
CA GLY A 457 -26.43 2.38 2.51
C GLY A 457 -27.37 3.47 2.00
N ILE A 458 -28.42 3.13 1.25
CA ILE A 458 -29.46 4.11 0.89
C ILE A 458 -30.26 4.51 2.13
N ARG A 459 -30.58 5.80 2.23
CA ARG A 459 -31.37 6.39 3.29
C ARG A 459 -32.45 7.30 2.71
N LYS A 460 -33.51 7.56 3.49
CA LYS A 460 -34.46 8.63 3.14
C LYS A 460 -33.71 9.95 2.97
N GLY A 461 -34.07 10.72 1.94
CA GLY A 461 -33.39 11.93 1.52
C GLY A 461 -32.23 11.72 0.56
N SER A 462 -31.79 10.47 0.31
CA SER A 462 -30.72 10.20 -0.67
C SER A 462 -31.12 10.74 -2.04
N LYS A 463 -30.25 11.55 -2.63
CA LYS A 463 -30.42 12.06 -4.00
C LYS A 463 -29.82 11.06 -4.98
N CYS A 464 -30.48 10.83 -6.11
CA CYS A 464 -30.00 9.95 -7.17
C CYS A 464 -30.18 10.62 -8.53
N VAL A 465 -29.39 10.17 -9.51
CA VAL A 465 -29.55 10.55 -10.92
C VAL A 465 -29.98 9.31 -11.70
N ALA A 466 -31.14 9.41 -12.36
CA ALA A 466 -31.59 8.40 -13.29
C ALA A 466 -30.99 8.66 -14.67
N TYR A 467 -30.54 7.60 -15.34
CA TYR A 467 -29.87 7.68 -16.63
C TYR A 467 -30.09 6.43 -17.49
N ARG A 468 -29.94 6.61 -18.80
CA ARG A 468 -30.03 5.52 -19.78
C ARG A 468 -28.68 5.27 -20.43
N GLU A 469 -28.25 4.01 -20.41
CA GLU A 469 -27.11 3.54 -21.20
C GLU A 469 -27.55 3.33 -22.65
N GLY A 470 -26.82 3.92 -23.59
CA GLY A 470 -26.97 3.75 -25.03
C GLY A 470 -25.83 2.93 -25.62
N ASP A 471 -25.45 3.26 -26.86
CA ASP A 471 -24.49 2.48 -27.63
C ASP A 471 -23.10 2.36 -26.96
N PRO A 472 -22.44 1.20 -27.05
CA PRO A 472 -21.08 1.02 -26.57
C PRO A 472 -20.09 1.82 -27.40
N ILE A 473 -19.20 2.54 -26.73
CA ILE A 473 -18.08 3.27 -27.32
C ILE A 473 -16.91 2.29 -27.41
N LYS A 474 -16.42 2.05 -28.63
CA LYS A 474 -15.34 1.08 -28.89
C LYS A 474 -14.05 1.78 -29.30
N HIS A 475 -12.92 1.28 -28.83
CA HIS A 475 -11.61 1.73 -29.30
C HIS A 475 -11.46 1.37 -30.80
N PRO A 476 -11.03 2.29 -31.67
CA PRO A 476 -11.04 2.08 -33.12
C PRO A 476 -10.15 0.90 -33.56
N VAL A 477 -9.01 0.71 -32.88
CA VAL A 477 -8.01 -0.33 -33.16
C VAL A 477 -8.28 -1.64 -32.40
N THR A 478 -8.25 -1.62 -31.07
CA THR A 478 -8.41 -2.84 -30.24
C THR A 478 -9.82 -3.43 -30.24
N LYS A 479 -10.82 -2.68 -30.73
CA LYS A 479 -12.27 -3.04 -30.69
C LYS A 479 -12.84 -3.24 -29.28
N GLU A 480 -12.05 -2.99 -28.25
CA GLU A 480 -12.47 -3.05 -26.85
C GLU A 480 -13.55 -2.00 -26.56
N ILE A 481 -14.52 -2.37 -25.73
CA ILE A 481 -15.57 -1.45 -25.27
C ILE A 481 -14.98 -0.59 -24.16
N LEU A 482 -14.80 0.71 -24.45
CA LEU A 482 -14.27 1.69 -23.51
C LEU A 482 -15.33 2.21 -22.54
N GLY A 483 -16.61 2.05 -22.90
CA GLY A 483 -17.75 2.50 -22.11
C GLY A 483 -19.02 2.47 -22.93
N LYS A 484 -20.08 3.09 -22.43
CA LYS A 484 -21.33 3.30 -23.15
C LYS A 484 -21.68 4.79 -23.16
N ARG A 485 -22.40 5.24 -24.18
CA ARG A 485 -23.00 6.57 -24.15
C ARG A 485 -24.03 6.62 -23.03
N VAL A 486 -24.04 7.68 -22.24
CA VAL A 486 -24.96 7.83 -21.11
C VAL A 486 -25.78 9.10 -21.30
N THR A 487 -27.09 9.00 -21.08
CA THR A 487 -28.02 10.13 -21.14
C THR A 487 -28.68 10.32 -19.78
N LYS A 488 -28.51 11.49 -19.17
CA LYS A 488 -29.23 11.87 -17.94
C LYS A 488 -30.73 11.99 -18.25
N LEU A 489 -31.59 11.46 -17.37
CA LEU A 489 -33.04 11.53 -17.52
C LEU A 489 -33.66 12.50 -16.50
N CYS A 490 -33.37 12.32 -15.22
CA CYS A 490 -33.85 13.22 -14.16
C CYS A 490 -33.07 13.02 -12.86
N GLU A 491 -33.38 13.84 -11.86
CA GLU A 491 -32.93 13.63 -10.49
C GLU A 491 -34.08 13.05 -9.66
N LEU A 492 -33.73 12.20 -8.71
CA LEU A 492 -34.65 11.51 -7.82
C LEU A 492 -34.26 11.80 -6.38
N VAL A 493 -35.25 11.89 -5.49
CA VAL A 493 -35.03 11.89 -4.03
C VAL A 493 -35.73 10.70 -3.42
N VAL A 494 -35.01 9.95 -2.61
CA VAL A 494 -35.52 8.78 -1.90
C VAL A 494 -36.43 9.23 -0.76
N ILE A 495 -37.67 8.74 -0.75
CA ILE A 495 -38.68 9.09 0.27
C ILE A 495 -38.94 7.94 1.25
N GLU A 496 -38.70 6.69 0.85
CA GLU A 496 -38.85 5.49 1.66
C GLU A 496 -37.76 4.48 1.29
N VAL A 497 -37.28 3.72 2.26
CA VAL A 497 -36.23 2.71 2.06
C VAL A 497 -36.56 1.45 2.85
N GLN A 498 -36.36 0.31 2.18
CA GLN A 498 -36.38 -1.04 2.73
C GLN A 498 -35.00 -1.67 2.52
N GLU A 499 -34.82 -2.92 2.96
CA GLU A 499 -33.53 -3.60 2.94
C GLU A 499 -32.87 -3.63 1.54
N LYS A 500 -33.66 -3.95 0.51
CA LYS A 500 -33.21 -4.12 -0.89
C LYS A 500 -33.93 -3.21 -1.90
N LEU A 501 -34.75 -2.29 -1.42
CA LEU A 501 -35.65 -1.49 -2.25
C LEU A 501 -35.71 -0.07 -1.71
N ALA A 502 -35.73 0.92 -2.60
CA ALA A 502 -36.02 2.30 -2.25
C ALA A 502 -37.13 2.85 -3.14
N VAL A 503 -37.97 3.70 -2.57
CA VAL A 503 -39.00 4.44 -3.29
C VAL A 503 -38.56 5.89 -3.37
N SER A 504 -38.63 6.46 -4.56
CA SER A 504 -38.15 7.80 -4.84
C SER A 504 -39.15 8.61 -5.66
N LYS A 505 -38.99 9.93 -5.66
CA LYS A 505 -39.78 10.87 -6.46
C LYS A 505 -38.86 11.74 -7.32
N ILE A 506 -39.36 12.19 -8.46
CA ILE A 506 -38.64 13.11 -9.34
C ILE A 506 -38.45 14.47 -8.66
N VAL A 507 -37.24 15.01 -8.74
CA VAL A 507 -36.91 16.37 -8.30
C VAL A 507 -36.65 17.23 -9.53
N GLY A 508 -37.30 18.40 -9.57
CA GLY A 508 -37.16 19.35 -10.68
C GLY A 508 -37.88 18.89 -11.94
N LYS A 509 -37.31 19.22 -13.11
CA LYS A 509 -37.89 18.88 -14.42
C LYS A 509 -37.21 17.64 -14.98
N ALA A 510 -38.00 16.65 -15.38
CA ALA A 510 -37.50 15.51 -16.13
C ALA A 510 -37.06 15.93 -17.55
N GLU A 511 -35.88 15.48 -17.96
CA GLU A 511 -35.32 15.67 -19.30
C GLU A 511 -35.77 14.55 -20.26
N GLY A 512 -36.27 13.43 -19.74
CA GLY A 512 -36.86 12.34 -20.52
C GLY A 512 -37.69 11.36 -19.68
N ASP A 513 -38.42 10.49 -20.36
CA ASP A 513 -39.30 9.50 -19.71
C ASP A 513 -38.51 8.36 -19.06
N LEU A 514 -38.87 8.04 -17.82
CA LEU A 514 -38.34 6.92 -17.06
C LEU A 514 -39.01 5.61 -17.45
N LYS A 515 -38.21 4.54 -17.54
CA LYS A 515 -38.65 3.19 -17.86
C LYS A 515 -37.99 2.18 -16.92
N VAL A 516 -38.66 1.04 -16.73
CA VAL A 516 -38.07 -0.11 -16.05
C VAL A 516 -36.80 -0.54 -16.79
N GLY A 517 -35.72 -0.76 -16.03
CA GLY A 517 -34.39 -1.09 -16.55
C GLY A 517 -33.47 0.11 -16.80
N ASP A 518 -33.97 1.35 -16.68
CA ASP A 518 -33.09 2.52 -16.61
C ASP A 518 -32.20 2.43 -15.37
N ARG A 519 -30.99 3.00 -15.46
CA ARG A 519 -29.99 2.95 -14.40
C ARG A 519 -30.17 4.12 -13.45
N VAL A 520 -29.77 3.94 -12.21
CA VAL A 520 -29.67 5.02 -11.23
C VAL A 520 -28.29 5.03 -10.60
N VAL A 521 -27.81 6.20 -10.23
CA VAL A 521 -26.61 6.38 -9.42
C VAL A 521 -26.90 7.35 -8.29
N VAL A 522 -26.50 7.03 -7.06
CA VAL A 522 -26.65 7.93 -5.91
C VAL A 522 -25.73 9.14 -6.07
N LYS A 523 -26.15 10.32 -5.63
CA LYS A 523 -25.35 11.54 -5.69
C LYS A 523 -24.32 11.66 -4.61
#